data_AF-A0A1Z4QKW8-F1
#
_entry.id   AF-A0A1Z4QKW8-F1
#
_cell.length_a   1.000
_cell.length_b   1.000
_cell.length_c   1.000
_cell.angle_alpha   90.00
_cell.angle_beta   90.00
_cell.angle_gamma   90.00
#
_symmetry.space_group_name_H-M   'P 1'
#
loop_
_entity.id
_entity.type
_entity.pdbx_description
1 polymer ?
#
loop_
_entity_poly.entity_id
_entity_poly.type
_entity_poly.pdbx_seq_one_letter_code
_entity_poly.pdbx_strand_id
1 'polypeptide(L)'
;MASIKTAISIEESLYEQVNALANEMKIPRSKLFALAMEEYLRRKTNRELVQSINEAYADGLDESEQIMLEGMRHHQGQLKEKEW
;
A
#
# COMPACT_ATOMS: atom_id res chain seq x y z
N MET A 1 -20.96 1.37 -14.79
CA MET A 1 -19.94 0.36 -15.14
C MET A 1 -20.60 -1.01 -15.22
N ALA A 2 -20.17 -1.88 -16.12
CA ALA A 2 -20.69 -3.23 -16.22
C ALA A 2 -20.19 -4.07 -15.02
N SER A 3 -21.06 -4.91 -14.46
CA SER A 3 -20.66 -5.88 -13.41
C SER A 3 -20.50 -7.26 -14.04
N ILE A 4 -19.40 -7.93 -13.70
CA ILE A 4 -19.10 -9.29 -14.16
C ILE A 4 -19.43 -10.26 -13.01
N LYS A 5 -20.14 -11.34 -13.31
CA LYS A 5 -20.40 -12.43 -12.36
C LYS A 5 -19.40 -13.53 -12.59
N THR A 6 -18.73 -13.96 -11.52
CA THR A 6 -17.74 -15.04 -11.55
C THR A 6 -17.99 -15.95 -10.36
N ALA A 7 -18.01 -17.26 -10.60
CA ALA A 7 -18.01 -18.25 -9.53
C ALA A 7 -16.56 -18.51 -9.11
N ILE A 8 -16.29 -18.49 -7.80
CA ILE A 8 -14.98 -18.78 -7.22
C ILE A 8 -15.13 -19.92 -6.22
N SER A 9 -14.14 -20.80 -6.15
CA SER A 9 -14.05 -21.81 -5.09
C SER A 9 -13.23 -21.24 -3.94
N ILE A 10 -13.75 -21.32 -2.73
CA ILE A 10 -13.08 -20.89 -1.50
C ILE A 10 -13.43 -21.85 -0.38
N GLU A 11 -12.59 -21.89 0.65
CA GLU A 11 -12.87 -22.66 1.86
C GLU A 11 -14.17 -22.21 2.53
N GLU A 12 -14.98 -23.17 2.99
CA GLU A 12 -16.25 -22.91 3.66
C GLU A 12 -16.08 -22.01 4.89
N SER A 13 -15.02 -22.24 5.67
CA SER A 13 -14.69 -21.44 6.84
C SER A 13 -14.41 -19.97 6.51
N LEU A 14 -13.78 -19.70 5.36
CA LEU A 14 -13.53 -18.35 4.88
C LEU A 14 -14.83 -17.70 4.38
N TYR A 15 -15.63 -18.47 3.64
CA TYR A 15 -16.93 -18.00 3.16
C TYR A 15 -17.82 -17.51 4.31
N GLU A 16 -17.92 -18.28 5.40
CA GLU A 16 -18.73 -17.91 6.56
C GLU A 16 -18.22 -16.64 7.27
N GLN A 17 -16.90 -16.51 7.43
CA GLN A 17 -16.28 -15.29 8.00
C GLN A 17 -16.58 -14.05 7.14
N VAL A 18 -16.45 -14.16 5.82
CA VAL A 18 -16.76 -13.07 4.89
C VAL A 18 -18.25 -12.72 4.95
N ASN A 19 -19.12 -13.71 5.08
CA ASN A 19 -20.57 -13.52 5.22
C ASN A 19 -20.91 -12.74 6.49
N ALA A 20 -20.34 -13.15 7.63
CA ALA A 20 -20.54 -12.47 8.92
C ALA A 20 -20.08 -11.01 8.86
N LEU A 21 -18.88 -10.76 8.32
CA LEU A 21 -18.32 -9.42 8.20
C LEU A 21 -19.15 -8.54 7.24
N ALA A 22 -19.59 -9.09 6.10
CA ALA A 22 -20.44 -8.35 5.16
C ALA A 22 -21.77 -7.91 5.81
N ASN A 23 -22.36 -8.79 6.62
CA ASN A 23 -23.58 -8.49 7.38
C ASN A 23 -23.34 -7.42 8.44
N GLU A 24 -22.25 -7.52 9.21
CA GLU A 24 -21.85 -6.52 10.21
C GLU A 24 -21.66 -5.13 9.57
N MET A 25 -20.96 -5.09 8.44
CA MET A 25 -20.72 -3.88 7.66
C MET A 25 -21.95 -3.40 6.86
N LYS A 26 -23.06 -4.17 6.86
CA LYS A 26 -24.29 -3.92 6.10
C LYS A 26 -24.05 -3.69 4.61
N ILE A 27 -23.15 -4.48 4.01
CA ILE A 27 -22.85 -4.43 2.57
C ILE A 27 -23.06 -5.80 1.93
N PRO A 28 -23.37 -5.87 0.62
CA PRO A 28 -23.37 -7.13 -0.10
C PRO A 28 -21.99 -7.79 -0.07
N ARG A 29 -21.95 -9.11 0.10
CA ARG A 29 -20.70 -9.90 0.02
C ARG A 29 -19.85 -9.58 -1.20
N SER A 30 -20.46 -9.48 -2.38
CA SER A 30 -19.74 -9.15 -3.62
C SER A 30 -19.03 -7.80 -3.55
N LYS A 31 -19.60 -6.82 -2.83
CA LYS A 31 -18.96 -5.53 -2.57
C LYS A 31 -17.77 -5.69 -1.62
N LEU A 32 -17.90 -6.50 -0.56
CA LEU A 32 -16.78 -6.78 0.34
C LEU A 32 -15.61 -7.46 -0.40
N PHE A 33 -15.89 -8.43 -1.29
CA PHE A 33 -14.86 -9.03 -2.13
C PHE A 33 -14.20 -8.02 -3.07
N ALA A 34 -14.97 -7.14 -3.71
CA ALA A 34 -14.41 -6.10 -4.57
C ALA A 34 -13.48 -5.17 -3.78
N LEU A 35 -13.91 -4.69 -2.61
CA LEU A 35 -13.10 -3.83 -1.73
C LEU A 35 -11.81 -4.51 -1.29
N ALA A 36 -11.89 -5.78 -0.89
CA ALA A 36 -10.72 -6.55 -0.47
C ALA A 36 -9.71 -6.72 -1.62
N MET A 37 -10.19 -7.00 -2.83
CA MET A 37 -9.35 -7.14 -4.02
C MET A 37 -8.72 -5.82 -4.46
N GLU A 38 -9.49 -4.72 -4.46
CA GLU A 38 -8.97 -3.38 -4.74
C GLU A 38 -7.85 -3.01 -3.75
N GLU A 39 -8.08 -3.25 -2.45
CA GLU A 39 -7.08 -2.99 -1.43
C GLU A 39 -5.84 -3.88 -1.57
N TYR A 40 -6.02 -5.16 -1.88
CA TYR A 40 -4.91 -6.08 -2.11
C TYR A 40 -4.05 -5.65 -3.30
N LEU A 41 -4.68 -5.30 -4.43
CA LEU A 41 -3.99 -4.80 -5.62
C LEU A 41 -3.24 -3.51 -5.32
N ARG A 42 -3.88 -2.55 -4.65
CA ARG A 42 -3.24 -1.29 -4.24
C ARG A 42 -2.00 -1.54 -3.38
N ARG A 43 -2.10 -2.43 -2.39
CA ARG A 43 -0.95 -2.81 -1.54
C ARG A 43 0.16 -3.48 -2.34
N LYS A 44 -0.18 -4.34 -3.31
CA LYS A 44 0.79 -5.03 -4.16
C LYS A 44 1.53 -4.04 -5.05
N THR A 45 0.82 -3.13 -5.71
CA THR A 45 1.43 -2.07 -6.53
C THR A 45 2.33 -1.16 -5.70
N ASN A 46 1.91 -0.76 -4.50
CA ASN A 46 2.74 0.05 -3.62
C ASN A 46 4.04 -0.67 -3.22
N ARG A 47 3.96 -1.98 -2.93
CA ARG A 47 5.16 -2.78 -2.61
C ARG A 47 6.10 -2.90 -3.80
N GLU A 48 5.56 -3.11 -5.00
CA GLU A 48 6.35 -3.17 -6.24
C GLU A 48 7.03 -1.83 -6.53
N LEU A 49 6.35 -0.71 -6.31
CA LEU A 49 6.96 0.61 -6.45
C LEU A 49 8.11 0.80 -5.46
N VAL A 50 7.89 0.52 -4.17
CA VAL A 50 8.95 0.61 -3.15
C VAL A 50 10.12 -0.30 -3.48
N GLN A 51 9.85 -1.52 -3.96
CA GLN A 51 10.89 -2.44 -4.39
C GLN A 51 11.68 -1.89 -5.57
N SER A 52 11.01 -1.31 -6.58
CA SER A 52 11.68 -0.72 -7.74
C SER A 52 12.58 0.46 -7.37
N ILE A 53 12.16 1.27 -6.39
CA ILE A 53 12.98 2.36 -5.84
C ILE A 53 14.21 1.76 -5.13
N ASN A 54 14.02 0.76 -4.28
CA ASN A 54 15.14 0.11 -3.59
C ASN A 54 16.13 -0.54 -4.57
N GLU A 55 15.63 -1.13 -5.66
CA GLU A 55 16.46 -1.70 -6.73
C GLU A 55 17.23 -0.63 -7.49
N ALA A 56 16.60 0.50 -7.82
CA ALA A 56 17.27 1.63 -8.49
C ALA A 56 18.40 2.22 -7.63
N TYR A 57 18.26 2.17 -6.30
CA TYR A 57 19.25 2.64 -5.33
C TYR A 57 20.11 1.51 -4.72
N ALA A 58 20.08 0.31 -5.29
CA ALA A 58 20.79 -0.85 -4.72
C ALA A 58 22.31 -0.65 -4.68
N ASP A 59 22.86 0.10 -5.64
CA ASP A 59 24.29 0.42 -5.73
C ASP A 59 24.69 1.61 -4.84
N GLY A 60 23.76 2.14 -4.04
CA GLY A 60 23.95 3.31 -3.20
C GLY A 60 23.62 4.62 -3.91
N LEU A 61 23.88 5.72 -3.21
CA LEU A 61 23.64 7.08 -3.71
C LEU A 61 24.83 7.56 -4.52
N ASP A 62 24.57 8.27 -5.61
CA ASP A 62 25.64 8.96 -6.34
C ASP A 62 26.18 10.18 -5.56
N GLU A 63 27.32 10.71 -6.01
CA GLU A 63 27.99 11.83 -5.34
C GLU A 63 27.13 13.09 -5.27
N SER A 64 26.32 13.36 -6.30
CA SER A 64 25.42 14.51 -6.34
C SER A 64 24.25 14.36 -5.36
N GLU A 65 23.72 13.15 -5.23
CA GLU A 65 22.66 12.80 -4.30
C GLU A 65 23.14 12.81 -2.84
N GLN A 66 24.38 12.40 -2.59
CA GLN A 66 25.01 12.50 -1.27
C GLN A 66 25.14 13.95 -0.82
N ILE A 67 25.63 14.83 -1.71
CA ILE A 67 25.73 16.29 -1.44
C ILE A 67 24.35 16.88 -1.16
N MET A 68 23.34 16.50 -1.94
CA MET A 68 21.96 16.95 -1.74
C MET A 68 21.41 16.53 -0.36
N LEU A 69 21.63 15.27 0.03
CA LEU A 69 21.19 14.73 1.32
C LEU A 69 21.86 15.40 2.51
N GLU A 70 23.15 15.73 2.42
CA GLU A 70 23.85 16.50 3.46
C GLU A 70 23.25 17.91 3.62
N GLY A 71 22.95 18.58 2.50
CA GLY A 71 22.27 19.88 2.51
C GLY A 71 20.89 19.81 3.18
N MET A 72 20.10 18.77 2.87
CA MET A 72 18.79 18.53 3.50
C MET A 72 18.90 18.30 5.01
N ARG A 73 19.84 17.47 5.46
CA ARG A 73 20.08 17.20 6.89
C ARG A 73 20.47 18.46 7.66
N HIS A 74 21.35 19.27 7.07
CA HIS A 74 21.77 20.54 7.64
C HIS A 74 20.59 21.52 7.79
N HIS A 75 19.75 21.65 6.74
CA HIS A 75 18.56 22.49 6.80
C HIS A 75 17.55 22.02 7.86
N GLN A 76 17.34 20.70 7.97
CA GLN A 76 16.43 20.13 8.97
C GLN A 76 16.92 20.35 10.42
N GLY A 77 18.22 20.30 10.66
CA GLY A 77 18.82 20.61 11.96
C GLY A 77 18.54 22.05 12.39
N GLN A 78 18.70 23.02 11.48
CA GLN A 78 18.44 24.43 11.75
C GLN A 78 16.97 24.74 12.03
N LEU A 79 16.04 24.01 11.42
CA LEU A 79 14.61 24.16 11.70
C LEU A 79 14.26 23.66 13.09
N LYS A 80 14.83 22.53 13.52
CA LYS A 80 14.64 22.04 14.90
C LYS A 80 15.22 23.00 15.92
N GLU A 81 16.36 23.61 15.67
CA GLU A 81 17.01 24.55 16.59
C GLU A 81 16.24 25.88 16.74
N LYS A 82 15.39 26.23 15.76
CA LYS A 82 14.51 27.42 15.81
C LYS A 82 13.19 27.20 16.54
N GLU A 83 12.82 25.95 16.84
CA GLU A 83 11.59 25.62 17.56
C GLU A 83 11.80 25.39 19.07
N TRP A 84 13.00 25.64 19.60
CA TRP A 84 13.32 25.65 21.05
C TRP A 84 13.67 27.05 21.54
#